data_AF-A0A1C6EKK8-F1
#
_entry.id   AF-A0A1C6EKK8-F1
#
_cell.length_a   1.000
_cell.length_b   1.000
_cell.length_c   1.000
_cell.angle_alpha   90.00
_cell.angle_beta   90.00
_cell.angle_gamma   90.00
#
_symmetry.space_group_name_H-M   'P 1'
#
loop_
_entity.id
_entity.type
_entity.pdbx_description
1 polymer ?
#
loop_
_entity_poly.entity_id
_entity_poly.type
_entity_poly.pdbx_seq_one_letter_code
_entity_poly.pdbx_strand_id
1 'polypeptide(L)'
;MSVILIASAAASNFEGMDAMVGQDGLVYLGKRENYHASDGEGAPAYYDNSDGSLQLVSDNVRIFHLLYGEGWPIPQRQMRRERCFTKADYIEFASLRDGVLSHYPVIREVTFAGRPFVPPKAYRRMHRGQGVAAR
;
A
#
# COMPACT_ATOMS: atom_id res chain seq x y z
N MET A 1 2.80 -10.05 -23.51
CA MET A 1 1.62 -9.78 -22.66
C MET A 1 1.92 -10.31 -21.27
N SER A 2 2.18 -9.43 -20.32
CA SER A 2 2.28 -9.75 -18.89
C SER A 2 0.96 -9.37 -18.26
N VAL A 3 0.03 -10.32 -18.17
CA VAL A 3 -1.25 -10.12 -17.50
C VAL A 3 -1.15 -10.71 -16.10
N ILE A 4 -1.66 -9.98 -15.10
CA ILE A 4 -1.70 -10.43 -13.70
C ILE A 4 -3.16 -10.53 -13.27
N LEU A 5 -3.55 -11.69 -12.74
CA LEU A 5 -4.92 -11.89 -12.23
C LEU A 5 -5.07 -11.23 -10.86
N ILE A 6 -6.13 -10.47 -10.70
CA ILE A 6 -6.39 -9.65 -9.52
C ILE A 6 -7.51 -10.29 -8.69
N ALA A 7 -7.24 -10.51 -7.42
CA ALA A 7 -8.21 -11.03 -6.45
C ALA A 7 -9.03 -9.90 -5.82
N SER A 8 -8.42 -8.73 -5.61
CA SER A 8 -9.07 -7.56 -5.01
C SER A 8 -8.41 -6.28 -5.52
N ALA A 9 -9.21 -5.23 -5.76
CA ALA A 9 -8.74 -3.91 -6.17
C ALA A 9 -9.52 -2.81 -5.46
N ALA A 10 -8.85 -1.69 -5.18
CA ALA A 10 -9.47 -0.51 -4.60
C ALA A 10 -8.78 0.77 -5.10
N ALA A 11 -9.57 1.84 -5.26
CA ALA A 11 -9.02 3.17 -5.52
C ALA A 11 -8.06 3.58 -4.41
N SER A 12 -6.78 3.76 -4.75
CA SER A 12 -5.74 4.02 -3.77
C SER A 12 -5.74 5.47 -3.27
N ASN A 13 -4.87 5.73 -2.30
CA ASN A 13 -4.59 7.06 -1.78
C ASN A 13 -3.55 7.83 -2.59
N PHE A 14 -3.17 7.32 -3.77
CA PHE A 14 -2.21 7.92 -4.68
C PHE A 14 -2.87 8.30 -6.01
N GLU A 15 -2.46 9.43 -6.58
CA GLU A 15 -3.05 9.99 -7.78
C GLU A 15 -2.95 9.03 -8.98
N GLY A 16 -4.07 8.74 -9.64
CA GLY A 16 -4.11 7.87 -10.82
C GLY A 16 -3.87 6.37 -10.54
N MET A 17 -3.65 5.97 -9.29
CA MET A 17 -3.27 4.60 -8.94
C MET A 17 -4.39 3.84 -8.23
N ASP A 18 -4.45 2.53 -8.47
CA ASP A 18 -5.25 1.57 -7.72
C ASP A 18 -4.34 0.62 -6.93
N ALA A 19 -4.76 0.33 -5.71
CA ALA A 19 -4.15 -0.69 -4.87
C ALA A 19 -4.80 -2.03 -5.21
N MET A 20 -4.00 -3.07 -5.34
CA MET A 20 -4.47 -4.38 -5.76
C MET A 20 -3.83 -5.50 -4.96
N VAL A 21 -4.54 -6.63 -4.85
CA VAL A 21 -4.03 -7.91 -4.39
C VAL A 21 -4.13 -8.88 -5.54
N GLY A 22 -3.01 -9.45 -5.98
CA GLY A 22 -2.99 -10.49 -7.01
C GLY A 22 -3.54 -11.81 -6.48
N GLN A 23 -3.89 -12.72 -7.38
CA GLN A 23 -4.25 -14.10 -6.99
C GLN A 23 -3.07 -14.87 -6.38
N ASP A 24 -1.85 -14.37 -6.55
CA ASP A 24 -0.63 -14.81 -5.89
C ASP A 24 -0.54 -14.35 -4.42
N GLY A 25 -1.46 -13.49 -3.95
CA GLY A 25 -1.47 -12.93 -2.60
C GLY A 25 -0.54 -11.75 -2.39
N LEU A 26 0.13 -11.26 -3.45
CA LEU A 26 1.02 -10.11 -3.41
C LEU A 26 0.22 -8.81 -3.56
N VAL A 27 0.74 -7.73 -2.97
CA VAL A 27 0.16 -6.39 -2.99
C VAL A 27 0.86 -5.54 -4.03
N TYR A 28 0.07 -4.91 -4.89
CA TYR A 28 0.53 -4.10 -5.99
C TYR A 28 -0.07 -2.69 -5.97
N LEU A 29 0.63 -1.77 -6.62
CA LEU A 29 0.12 -0.46 -7.00
C LEU A 29 0.27 -0.32 -8.52
N GLY A 30 -0.82 0.00 -9.22
CA GLY A 30 -0.81 0.12 -10.68
C GLY A 30 -1.70 1.26 -11.15
N LYS A 31 -1.43 1.76 -12.35
CA LYS A 31 -2.26 2.76 -13.02
C LYS A 31 -3.68 2.25 -13.21
N ARG A 32 -4.67 3.07 -12.86
CA ARG A 32 -6.10 2.68 -12.89
C ARG A 32 -6.57 2.26 -14.28
N GLU A 33 -6.08 2.91 -15.33
CA GLU A 33 -6.49 2.64 -16.72
C GLU A 33 -6.14 1.24 -17.22
N ASN A 34 -5.19 0.56 -16.56
CA ASN A 34 -4.73 -0.78 -16.94
C ASN A 34 -5.43 -1.89 -16.12
N TYR A 35 -6.28 -1.53 -15.16
CA TYR A 35 -7.06 -2.48 -14.39
C TYR A 35 -8.40 -2.78 -15.08
N HIS A 36 -8.68 -4.07 -15.27
CA HIS A 36 -9.91 -4.57 -15.87
C HIS A 36 -10.66 -5.40 -14.83
N ALA A 37 -11.78 -4.84 -14.36
CA ALA A 37 -12.68 -5.54 -13.45
C ALA A 37 -13.35 -6.74 -14.15
N SER A 38 -13.76 -7.72 -13.36
CA SER A 38 -14.58 -8.83 -13.86
C SER A 38 -15.90 -8.29 -14.42
N ASP A 39 -16.27 -8.76 -15.61
CA ASP A 39 -17.50 -8.41 -16.32
C ASP A 39 -18.73 -9.21 -15.83
N GLY A 40 -18.55 -10.12 -14.86
CA GLY A 40 -19.63 -10.95 -14.33
C GLY A 40 -19.98 -12.17 -15.18
N GLU A 41 -19.40 -12.34 -16.37
CA GLU A 41 -19.59 -13.52 -17.24
C GLU A 41 -18.54 -14.63 -16.98
N GLY A 42 -17.81 -14.52 -15.87
CA GLY A 42 -16.82 -15.52 -15.43
C GLY A 42 -15.38 -15.19 -15.83
N ALA A 43 -15.14 -14.07 -16.53
CA ALA A 43 -13.78 -13.59 -16.76
C ALA A 43 -13.19 -13.05 -15.44
N PRO A 44 -11.99 -13.49 -15.02
CA PRO A 44 -11.37 -12.97 -13.81
C PRO A 44 -10.95 -11.51 -14.01
N ALA A 45 -10.99 -10.72 -12.93
CA ALA A 45 -10.37 -9.41 -12.94
C ALA A 45 -8.87 -9.53 -13.19
N TYR A 46 -8.29 -8.62 -13.96
CA TYR A 46 -6.88 -8.65 -14.30
C TYR A 46 -6.29 -7.25 -14.47
N TYR A 47 -4.97 -7.19 -14.47
CA TYR A 47 -4.20 -6.00 -14.77
C TYR A 47 -3.35 -6.26 -16.03
N ASP A 48 -3.46 -5.39 -17.03
CA ASP A 48 -2.55 -5.41 -18.17
C ASP A 48 -1.24 -4.70 -17.81
N ASN A 49 -0.19 -5.48 -17.57
CA ASN A 49 1.15 -4.96 -17.28
C ASN A 49 2.03 -4.90 -18.54
N SER A 50 1.45 -4.71 -19.73
CA SER A 50 2.20 -4.59 -20.99
C SER A 50 3.13 -3.36 -21.01
N ASP A 51 2.77 -2.29 -20.30
CA ASP A 51 3.57 -1.07 -20.15
C ASP A 51 4.59 -1.15 -18.98
N GLY A 52 4.60 -2.25 -18.23
CA GLY A 52 5.48 -2.45 -17.09
C GLY A 52 5.21 -1.53 -15.89
N SER A 53 4.03 -0.90 -15.83
CA SER A 53 3.70 0.08 -14.78
C SER A 53 3.23 -0.52 -13.45
N LEU A 54 2.99 -1.83 -13.38
CA LEU A 54 2.57 -2.49 -12.16
C LEU A 54 3.75 -2.63 -11.19
N GLN A 55 3.63 -1.97 -10.05
CA GLN A 55 4.65 -1.96 -9.01
C GLN A 55 4.30 -2.96 -7.91
N LEU A 56 5.18 -3.93 -7.67
CA LEU A 56 5.11 -4.77 -6.47
C LEU A 56 5.41 -3.90 -5.24
N VAL A 57 4.48 -3.90 -4.28
CA VAL A 57 4.57 -3.12 -3.05
C VAL A 57 4.97 -4.00 -1.86
N SER A 58 4.33 -5.16 -1.71
CA SER A 58 4.52 -6.00 -0.52
C SER A 58 4.01 -7.42 -0.74
N ASP A 59 4.56 -8.39 -0.01
CA ASP A 59 4.02 -9.76 0.13
C ASP A 59 3.08 -9.90 1.34
N ASN A 60 2.92 -8.84 2.14
CA ASN A 60 2.05 -8.76 3.29
C ASN A 60 0.71 -8.12 2.91
N VAL A 61 -0.31 -8.96 2.72
CA VAL A 61 -1.66 -8.51 2.32
C VAL A 61 -2.27 -7.45 3.26
N ARG A 62 -1.82 -7.31 4.51
CA ARG A 62 -2.29 -6.23 5.39
C ARG A 62 -1.91 -4.84 4.89
N ILE A 63 -0.80 -4.73 4.14
CA ILE A 63 -0.36 -3.47 3.54
C ILE A 63 -1.41 -2.94 2.56
N PHE A 64 -2.12 -3.81 1.85
CA PHE A 64 -3.22 -3.42 0.96
C PHE A 64 -4.18 -2.44 1.65
N HIS A 65 -4.60 -2.74 2.88
CA HIS A 65 -5.53 -1.89 3.64
C HIS A 65 -4.96 -0.52 4.07
N LEU A 66 -3.64 -0.34 4.02
CA LEU A 66 -2.98 0.95 4.32
C LEU A 66 -2.81 1.82 3.07
N LEU A 67 -3.01 1.26 1.88
CA LEU A 67 -2.85 1.97 0.60
C LEU A 67 -4.11 2.70 0.14
N TYR A 68 -5.27 2.43 0.73
CA TYR A 68 -6.55 3.04 0.36
C TYR A 68 -7.41 3.38 1.58
N GLY A 69 -8.46 4.17 1.34
CA GLY A 69 -9.43 4.58 2.35
C GLY A 69 -8.99 5.76 3.20
N GLU A 70 -9.89 6.23 4.06
CA GLU A 70 -9.69 7.37 4.97
C GLU A 70 -8.92 6.99 6.26
N GLY A 71 -8.66 5.70 6.41
CA GLY A 71 -8.09 5.10 7.61
C GLY A 71 -9.17 4.61 8.58
N TRP A 72 -8.96 4.78 9.88
CA TRP A 72 -9.77 4.12 10.90
C TRP A 72 -10.21 5.02 12.04
N PRO A 73 -11.38 4.75 12.65
CA PRO A 73 -11.92 5.58 13.73
C PRO A 73 -11.16 5.41 15.06
N ILE A 74 -10.27 4.43 15.18
CA ILE A 74 -9.52 4.12 16.40
C ILE A 74 -8.01 4.34 16.22
N PRO A 75 -7.25 4.63 17.31
CA PRO A 75 -5.81 4.91 17.21
C PRO A 75 -4.96 3.69 16.80
N GLN A 76 -3.78 3.91 16.18
CA GLN A 76 -2.81 2.86 15.82
C GLN A 76 -2.48 1.90 16.97
N ARG A 77 -2.41 2.41 18.21
CA ARG A 77 -2.14 1.57 19.39
C ARG A 77 -3.28 0.57 19.63
N GLN A 78 -4.53 0.99 19.45
CA GLN A 78 -5.68 0.13 19.63
C GLN A 78 -5.79 -0.90 18.50
N MET A 79 -5.56 -0.49 17.25
CA MET A 79 -5.46 -1.40 16.11
C MET A 79 -4.47 -2.54 16.33
N ARG A 80 -3.33 -2.25 16.96
CA ARG A 80 -2.36 -3.27 17.35
C ARG A 80 -2.83 -4.18 18.47
N ARG A 81 -3.58 -3.66 19.45
CA ARG A 81 -4.14 -4.47 20.54
C ARG A 81 -5.21 -5.43 20.02
N GLU A 82 -5.99 -4.98 19.03
CA GLU A 82 -7.03 -5.76 18.36
C GLU A 82 -6.46 -6.70 17.28
N ARG A 83 -5.14 -6.68 17.06
CA ARG A 83 -4.42 -7.54 16.09
C ARG A 83 -4.81 -7.30 14.62
N CYS A 84 -5.47 -6.18 14.32
CA CYS A 84 -5.72 -5.74 12.95
C CYS A 84 -4.40 -5.43 12.22
N PHE A 85 -3.44 -4.85 12.94
CA PHE A 85 -2.08 -4.60 12.45
C PHE A 85 -1.03 -4.99 13.50
N THR A 86 0.15 -5.36 13.04
CA THR A 86 1.31 -5.63 13.88
C THR A 86 2.25 -4.43 13.93
N LYS A 87 3.29 -4.51 14.78
CA LYS A 87 4.36 -3.51 14.76
C LYS A 87 5.18 -3.62 13.46
N ALA A 88 5.33 -4.82 12.90
CA ALA A 88 6.08 -5.06 11.67
C ALA A 88 5.36 -4.42 10.48
N ASP A 89 4.03 -4.59 10.37
CA ASP A 89 3.23 -3.97 9.30
C ASP A 89 3.40 -2.45 9.26
N TYR A 90 3.43 -1.79 10.43
CA TYR A 90 3.69 -0.35 10.50
C TYR A 90 5.13 0.03 10.19
N ILE A 91 6.12 -0.83 10.47
CA ILE A 91 7.51 -0.56 10.08
C ILE A 91 7.64 -0.70 8.56
N GLU A 92 7.04 -1.74 7.99
CA GLU A 92 7.00 -1.99 6.55
C GLU A 92 6.32 -0.84 5.82
N PHE A 93 5.10 -0.46 6.24
CA PHE A 93 4.40 0.67 5.62
C PHE A 93 5.18 1.99 5.71
N ALA A 94 5.87 2.25 6.83
CA ALA A 94 6.75 3.41 6.92
C ALA A 94 7.91 3.34 5.92
N SER A 95 8.51 2.17 5.76
CA SER A 95 9.59 1.93 4.79
C SER A 95 9.10 2.11 3.35
N LEU A 96 7.87 1.66 3.05
CA LEU A 96 7.25 1.82 1.74
C LEU A 96 6.95 3.28 1.42
N ARG A 97 6.46 4.06 2.39
CA ARG A 97 6.23 5.52 2.26
C ARG A 97 7.50 6.27 1.92
N ASP A 98 8.61 5.93 2.56
CA ASP A 98 9.90 6.58 2.32
C ASP A 98 10.64 6.01 1.08
N GLY A 99 10.22 4.83 0.62
CA GLY A 99 10.76 4.13 -0.54
C GLY A 99 9.83 4.24 -1.75
N VAL A 100 9.33 3.09 -2.21
CA VAL A 100 8.59 2.97 -3.48
C VAL A 100 7.37 3.89 -3.60
N LEU A 101 6.65 4.13 -2.51
CA LEU A 101 5.44 4.96 -2.53
C LEU A 101 5.76 6.46 -2.63
N SER A 102 7.00 6.88 -2.32
CA SER A 102 7.43 8.28 -2.42
C SER A 102 7.40 8.83 -3.85
N HIS A 103 7.36 7.95 -4.85
CA HIS A 103 7.31 8.31 -6.28
C HIS A 103 5.91 8.72 -6.74
N TYR A 104 4.87 8.52 -5.93
CA TYR A 104 3.48 8.78 -6.32
C TYR A 104 2.89 9.93 -5.49
N PRO A 105 2.23 10.92 -6.13
CA PRO A 105 1.54 11.98 -5.40
C PRO A 105 0.45 11.42 -4.48
N VAL A 106 0.51 11.78 -3.20
CA VAL A 106 -0.49 11.40 -2.19
C VAL A 106 -1.70 12.32 -2.31
N ILE A 107 -2.88 11.76 -2.58
CA ILE A 107 -4.14 12.51 -2.66
C ILE A 107 -4.94 12.44 -1.35
N ARG A 108 -4.67 11.44 -0.50
CA ARG A 108 -5.33 11.27 0.79
C ARG A 108 -4.39 10.64 1.81
N GLU A 109 -4.21 11.28 2.96
CA GLU A 109 -3.42 10.71 4.06
C GLU A 109 -4.25 9.68 4.84
N VAL A 110 -3.64 8.53 5.14
CA VAL A 110 -4.27 7.51 6.00
C VAL A 110 -4.25 7.96 7.46
N THR A 111 -5.41 7.91 8.13
CA THR A 111 -5.55 8.38 9.52
C THR A 111 -5.98 7.31 10.50
N PHE A 112 -5.69 7.51 11.78
CA PHE A 112 -6.08 6.65 12.90
C PHE A 112 -6.64 7.51 14.01
N ALA A 113 -7.96 7.43 14.24
CA ALA A 113 -8.72 8.38 15.05
C ALA A 113 -8.46 9.84 14.64
N GLY A 114 -8.51 10.10 13.32
CA GLY A 114 -8.29 11.42 12.73
C GLY A 114 -6.85 11.93 12.77
N ARG A 115 -5.89 11.14 13.28
CA ARG A 115 -4.46 11.50 13.29
C ARG A 115 -3.72 10.81 12.15
N PRO A 116 -2.83 11.49 11.42
CA PRO A 116 -2.00 10.85 10.41
C PRO A 116 -1.22 9.66 10.95
N PHE A 117 -0.85 8.73 10.07
CA PHE A 117 0.01 7.62 10.41
C PHE A 117 1.35 8.09 11.01
N VAL A 118 1.73 7.53 12.16
CA VAL A 118 3.00 7.79 12.82
C VAL A 118 3.87 6.53 12.78
N PRO A 119 5.07 6.59 12.17
CA PRO A 119 6.02 5.49 12.18
C PRO A 119 6.41 5.05 13.59
N PRO A 120 6.50 3.73 13.87
CA PRO A 120 6.97 3.23 15.16
C PRO A 120 8.35 3.78 15.53
N LYS A 121 8.62 3.98 16.83
CA LYS A 121 9.95 4.42 17.32
C LYS A 121 11.11 3.54 16.84
N ALA A 122 10.85 2.24 16.61
CA ALA A 122 11.85 1.30 16.11
C ALA A 122 12.32 1.66 14.69
N TYR A 123 11.38 1.99 13.79
CA TYR A 123 11.69 2.48 12.44
C TYR A 123 12.59 3.71 12.50
N ARG A 124 12.21 4.71 13.30
CA ARG A 124 13.02 5.93 13.46
C ARG A 124 14.43 5.70 14.00
N ARG A 125 14.68 4.61 14.75
CA ARG A 125 16.03 4.26 15.21
C ARG A 125 16.87 3.64 14.10
N MET A 126 16.26 2.83 13.24
CA MET A 126 16.92 2.25 12.07
C MET A 126 17.39 3.34 11.09
N HIS A 127 16.60 4.39 10.91
CA HIS A 127 16.91 5.49 9.98
C HIS A 127 17.59 6.71 10.63
N ARG A 128 17.79 6.73 11.96
CA ARG A 128 18.52 7.81 12.66
C ARG A 128 20.03 7.85 12.37
N GLY A 129 20.57 6.85 11.66
CA GLY A 129 21.99 6.77 11.29
C GLY A 129 22.32 7.24 9.86
N GLN A 130 21.34 7.66 9.06
CA GLN A 130 21.56 8.14 7.68
C GLN A 130 21.66 9.68 7.55
N GLY A 131 21.79 10.38 8.68
CA GLY A 131 22.01 11.82 8.72
C GLY A 131 23.47 12.18 8.97
N VAL A 132 24.06 12.87 7.99
CA VAL A 132 25.35 13.62 8.00
C VAL A 132 26.60 12.83 7.59
N ALA A 133 26.75 12.65 6.28
CA ALA A 133 28.05 12.71 5.62
C ALA A 133 27.89 13.51 4.31
N ALA A 134 27.67 14.81 4.44
CA ALA A 134 28.03 15.77 3.40
C ALA A 134 29.11 16.66 4.02
N ARG A 135 30.36 16.41 3.63
CA ARG A 135 31.49 17.33 3.79
C ARG A 135 31.65 18.09 2.50
#